data_AF-A0A849V298-F1
#
_entry.id   AF-A0A849V298-F1
#
_cell.length_a   1.000
_cell.length_b   1.000
_cell.length_c   1.000
_cell.angle_alpha   90.00
_cell.angle_beta   90.00
_cell.angle_gamma   90.00
#
_symmetry.space_group_name_H-M   'P 1'
#
loop_
_entity.id
_entity.type
_entity.pdbx_description
1 polymer ?
#
loop_
_entity_poly.entity_id
_entity_poly.type
_entity_poly.pdbx_seq_one_letter_code
_entity_poly.pdbx_strand_id
1 'polypeptide(L)'
;MTIWSDVAKLETNQKLSEFILHWLRIDILVVTDTIVSFGPEHDPRNLNEDYFGMSHLIGVLGQVGAVTKAHRGTDPLTAPGVIENFKFHEHNLNNYDQIWLLGYDTGVLPVHEQAAIAAFMNQGGGVFATGDHEGLGSALAGALPRVRSMRHWQSPPPALGLDRVDTTRPDANDVVVFENQSDDIPQVLRLKMYEWSRRRWFREVYPHPLLCSPSGVIKEFPDHMHEGEVLVPTMLDAKMSVDGLNFEEYPKDKNGNRTSPEVVAWGWTTGRADPEVMHGIHTGDSGASTPRWTGTIGAYDGHRSGVGRVVVHSTWHHFFDINLIGDNAANRPGFNDPRASLWSKGFTASANGQRILSQIDQYFKNIVHWLSPGVGRFLQFNALVANLAMSHHVREVLESGNGSPSLIGAYAWEYALRIYPPCTLIELINIVIPEVIPLPWGPWGDPSPGPDPGPDDAPMPHWPIPPRQLAQAALGGALLGFSQIESLDEIHQEFGAERVRMSALEAVKTLLDGEHRRLKSGLKQLKAIRKQFEHDCQNGVE
;
A
#
# COMPACT_ATOMS: atom_id res chain seq x y z
N MET A 1 3.71 28.86 -29.07
CA MET A 1 2.93 27.68 -29.48
C MET A 1 2.72 26.87 -28.22
N THR A 2 1.50 26.39 -27.95
CA THR A 2 1.28 25.53 -26.78
C THR A 2 1.63 24.10 -27.14
N ILE A 3 2.00 23.28 -26.15
CA ILE A 3 2.22 21.83 -26.31
C ILE A 3 1.10 21.14 -27.12
N TRP A 4 -0.13 21.65 -27.04
CA TRP A 4 -1.32 21.15 -27.72
C TRP A 4 -1.24 21.16 -29.25
N SER A 5 -0.55 22.14 -29.86
CA SER A 5 -0.36 22.16 -31.32
C SER A 5 0.66 21.12 -31.79
N ASP A 6 1.58 20.72 -30.91
CA ASP A 6 2.61 19.73 -31.22
C ASP A 6 2.18 18.31 -30.89
N VAL A 7 1.41 18.10 -29.82
CA VAL A 7 0.85 16.81 -29.41
C VAL A 7 -0.15 16.24 -30.43
N ALA A 8 -0.79 17.09 -31.22
CA ALA A 8 -1.64 16.65 -32.34
C ALA A 8 -0.83 15.95 -33.45
N LYS A 9 0.50 16.13 -33.49
CA LYS A 9 1.39 15.41 -34.39
C LYS A 9 1.70 14.03 -33.80
N LEU A 10 1.51 12.99 -34.61
CA LEU A 10 1.67 11.59 -34.20
C LEU A 10 3.04 11.29 -33.54
N GLU A 11 4.12 11.84 -34.09
CA GLU A 11 5.49 11.63 -33.60
C GLU A 11 5.71 12.22 -32.19
N THR A 12 5.17 13.41 -31.93
CA THR A 12 5.22 14.05 -30.60
C THR A 12 4.43 13.25 -29.57
N ASN A 13 3.27 12.72 -29.98
CA ASN A 13 2.42 11.89 -29.12
C ASN A 13 3.11 10.59 -28.71
N GLN A 14 3.77 9.93 -29.67
CA GLN A 14 4.56 8.71 -29.41
C GLN A 14 5.71 8.98 -28.43
N LYS A 15 6.50 10.03 -28.65
CA LYS A 15 7.61 10.43 -27.76
C LYS A 15 7.12 10.75 -26.34
N LEU A 16 6.01 11.50 -26.21
CA LEU A 16 5.42 11.79 -24.91
C LEU A 16 4.92 10.53 -24.20
N SER A 17 4.33 9.60 -24.95
CA SER A 17 3.86 8.31 -24.40
C SER A 17 5.03 7.45 -23.89
N GLU A 18 6.12 7.34 -24.65
CA GLU A 18 7.34 6.64 -24.22
C GLU A 18 7.92 7.26 -22.94
N PHE A 19 7.91 8.58 -22.85
CA PHE A 19 8.41 9.30 -21.70
C PHE A 19 7.53 9.13 -20.45
N ILE A 20 6.21 9.18 -20.60
CA ILE A 20 5.26 8.87 -19.54
C ILE A 20 5.48 7.44 -19.02
N LEU A 21 5.66 6.48 -19.94
CA LEU A 21 5.94 5.08 -19.55
C LEU A 21 7.26 4.96 -18.78
N HIS A 22 8.28 5.73 -19.15
CA HIS A 22 9.54 5.78 -18.42
C HIS A 22 9.35 6.33 -16.99
N TRP A 23 8.58 7.41 -16.82
CA TRP A 23 8.27 8.00 -15.51
C TRP A 23 7.38 7.14 -14.61
N LEU A 24 6.55 6.28 -15.19
CA LEU A 24 5.70 5.34 -14.45
C LEU A 24 6.44 4.05 -14.07
N ARG A 25 7.61 3.81 -14.64
CA ARG A 25 8.36 2.58 -14.40
C ARG A 25 8.81 2.52 -12.94
N ILE A 26 8.53 1.38 -12.31
CA ILE A 26 9.01 1.02 -10.97
C ILE A 26 9.77 -0.29 -11.12
N ASP A 27 11.03 -0.32 -10.74
CA ASP A 27 11.87 -1.52 -10.83
C ASP A 27 11.77 -2.33 -9.52
N ILE A 28 11.26 -3.56 -9.62
CA ILE A 28 10.88 -4.42 -8.49
C ILE A 28 11.79 -5.64 -8.47
N LEU A 29 12.51 -5.87 -7.37
CA LEU A 29 13.19 -7.14 -7.12
C LEU A 29 12.34 -8.01 -6.20
N VAL A 30 11.93 -9.19 -6.66
CA VAL A 30 11.25 -10.19 -5.82
C VAL A 30 12.24 -11.32 -5.52
N VAL A 31 12.50 -11.56 -4.24
CA VAL A 31 13.43 -12.59 -3.77
C VAL A 31 12.70 -13.62 -2.93
N THR A 32 12.89 -14.88 -3.30
CA THR A 32 12.29 -16.06 -2.65
C THR A 32 13.36 -17.09 -2.29
N ASP A 33 12.99 -18.09 -1.50
CA ASP A 33 13.87 -19.21 -1.16
C ASP A 33 13.16 -20.56 -1.12
N THR A 34 13.97 -21.62 -1.02
CA THR A 34 13.55 -22.99 -0.70
C THR A 34 12.48 -23.54 -1.65
N ILE A 35 11.23 -23.60 -1.19
CA ILE A 35 10.09 -24.23 -1.87
C ILE A 35 9.19 -23.20 -2.55
N VAL A 36 9.62 -21.94 -2.66
CA VAL A 36 8.80 -20.87 -3.21
C VAL A 36 9.12 -20.67 -4.68
N SER A 37 8.14 -20.91 -5.55
CA SER A 37 8.28 -20.94 -7.01
C SER A 37 7.61 -19.75 -7.69
N PHE A 38 8.29 -19.15 -8.66
CA PHE A 38 7.70 -18.14 -9.55
C PHE A 38 6.80 -18.73 -10.64
N GLY A 39 6.73 -20.06 -10.75
CA GLY A 39 5.78 -20.74 -11.61
C GLY A 39 4.37 -20.86 -10.99
N PRO A 40 3.44 -21.51 -11.71
CA PRO A 40 2.05 -21.62 -11.27
C PRO A 40 1.85 -22.74 -10.24
N GLU A 41 0.90 -22.55 -9.33
CA GLU A 41 0.48 -23.58 -8.35
C GLU A 41 -0.06 -24.86 -9.01
N HIS A 42 -0.83 -24.69 -10.08
CA HIS A 42 -1.49 -25.80 -10.80
C HIS A 42 -0.56 -26.59 -11.74
N ASP A 43 0.77 -26.55 -11.55
CA ASP A 43 1.65 -27.45 -12.31
C ASP A 43 1.33 -28.91 -11.93
N PRO A 44 1.18 -29.84 -12.90
CA PRO A 44 0.89 -31.24 -12.62
C PRO A 44 1.90 -31.95 -11.71
N ARG A 45 3.08 -31.36 -11.51
CA ARG A 45 4.11 -31.87 -10.59
C ARG A 45 3.81 -31.55 -9.12
N ASN A 46 2.95 -30.57 -8.80
CA ASN A 46 2.62 -30.22 -7.41
C ASN A 46 1.54 -31.12 -6.83
N LEU A 47 1.88 -32.35 -6.50
CA LEU A 47 0.91 -33.32 -5.96
C LEU A 47 0.93 -33.40 -4.43
N ASN A 48 2.01 -32.96 -3.78
CA ASN A 48 2.18 -33.03 -2.32
C ASN A 48 2.46 -31.65 -1.69
N GLU A 49 2.17 -30.55 -2.39
CA GLU A 49 2.57 -29.20 -1.96
C GLU A 49 4.08 -29.08 -1.70
N ASP A 50 4.88 -29.74 -2.54
CA ASP A 50 6.33 -29.71 -2.47
C ASP A 50 6.89 -28.29 -2.73
N TYR A 51 6.05 -27.40 -3.26
CA TYR A 51 6.33 -25.98 -3.46
C TYR A 51 5.04 -25.14 -3.44
N PHE A 52 5.21 -23.82 -3.29
CA PHE A 52 4.15 -22.83 -3.43
C PHE A 52 4.36 -21.95 -4.65
N GLY A 53 3.36 -21.83 -5.52
CA GLY A 53 3.36 -20.95 -6.69
C GLY A 53 3.00 -19.51 -6.34
N MET A 54 3.54 -18.55 -7.09
CA MET A 54 3.18 -17.12 -6.97
C MET A 54 2.96 -16.43 -8.32
N SER A 55 2.62 -17.20 -9.35
CA SER A 55 2.48 -16.69 -10.71
C SER A 55 1.44 -15.58 -10.83
N HIS A 56 0.36 -15.63 -10.03
CA HIS A 56 -0.66 -14.60 -9.99
C HIS A 56 -0.10 -13.27 -9.46
N LEU A 57 0.58 -13.29 -8.31
CA LEU A 57 1.24 -12.11 -7.76
C LEU A 57 2.20 -11.48 -8.78
N ILE A 58 3.07 -12.28 -9.39
CA ILE A 58 4.03 -11.79 -10.39
C ILE A 58 3.32 -11.15 -11.58
N GLY A 59 2.21 -11.73 -12.02
CA GLY A 59 1.35 -11.15 -13.05
C GLY A 59 0.78 -9.78 -12.65
N VAL A 60 0.33 -9.62 -11.41
CA VAL A 60 -0.19 -8.35 -10.88
C VAL A 60 0.91 -7.31 -10.75
N LEU A 61 2.07 -7.67 -10.21
CA LEU A 61 3.23 -6.77 -10.10
C LEU A 61 3.71 -6.30 -11.47
N GLY A 62 3.73 -7.18 -12.47
CA GLY A 62 4.09 -6.87 -13.85
C GLY A 62 3.14 -5.89 -14.57
N GLN A 63 1.94 -5.67 -14.04
CA GLN A 63 1.03 -4.63 -14.57
C GLN A 63 1.44 -3.21 -14.14
N VAL A 64 2.27 -3.08 -13.10
CA VAL A 64 2.61 -1.79 -12.48
C VAL A 64 4.11 -1.48 -12.56
N GLY A 65 4.96 -2.51 -12.54
CA GLY A 65 6.42 -2.33 -12.56
C GLY A 65 7.15 -3.42 -13.33
N ALA A 66 8.44 -3.20 -13.53
CA ALA A 66 9.34 -4.19 -14.12
C ALA A 66 9.83 -5.14 -13.02
N VAL A 67 9.44 -6.41 -13.10
CA VAL A 67 9.74 -7.42 -12.09
C VAL A 67 10.99 -8.20 -12.46
N THR A 68 12.01 -8.14 -11.60
CA THR A 68 13.13 -9.09 -11.60
C THR A 68 12.87 -10.16 -10.56
N LYS A 69 13.00 -11.42 -10.98
CA LYS A 69 12.78 -12.61 -10.15
C LYS A 69 14.11 -13.19 -9.72
N ALA A 70 14.26 -13.46 -8.43
CA ALA A 70 15.48 -14.00 -7.87
C ALA A 70 15.15 -15.07 -6.84
N HIS A 71 15.89 -16.17 -6.86
CA HIS A 71 15.74 -17.27 -5.92
C HIS A 71 17.07 -17.53 -5.22
N ARG A 72 17.03 -17.72 -3.89
CA ARG A 72 18.24 -17.93 -3.06
C ARG A 72 18.97 -19.24 -3.36
N GLY A 73 18.25 -20.25 -3.80
CA GLY A 73 18.75 -21.55 -4.27
C GLY A 73 18.42 -21.77 -5.74
N THR A 74 17.53 -22.72 -6.02
CA THR A 74 16.97 -22.94 -7.37
C THR A 74 15.46 -22.93 -7.32
N ASP A 75 14.80 -22.18 -8.21
CA ASP A 75 13.34 -22.19 -8.35
C ASP A 75 12.83 -23.64 -8.56
N PRO A 76 11.89 -24.14 -7.75
CA PRO A 76 11.44 -25.53 -7.81
C PRO A 76 10.92 -25.98 -9.18
N LEU A 77 10.37 -25.04 -9.97
CA LEU A 77 9.86 -25.33 -11.32
C LEU A 77 10.80 -24.89 -12.44
N THR A 78 11.95 -24.30 -12.10
CA THR A 78 12.87 -23.67 -13.05
C THR A 78 12.15 -22.64 -13.93
N ALA A 79 11.34 -21.79 -13.29
CA ALA A 79 10.58 -20.75 -13.96
C ALA A 79 11.52 -19.84 -14.81
N PRO A 80 11.09 -19.41 -16.00
CA PRO A 80 11.96 -18.70 -16.93
C PRO A 80 12.38 -17.33 -16.39
N GLY A 81 13.64 -16.95 -16.58
CA GLY A 81 14.14 -15.62 -16.21
C GLY A 81 14.27 -15.37 -14.71
N VAL A 82 14.48 -16.43 -13.93
CA VAL A 82 14.84 -16.35 -12.50
C VAL A 82 16.37 -16.27 -12.37
N ILE A 83 16.85 -15.37 -11.52
CA ILE A 83 18.25 -15.33 -11.11
C ILE A 83 18.42 -16.36 -9.97
N GLU A 84 19.03 -17.50 -10.30
CA GLU A 84 19.29 -18.57 -9.33
C GLU A 84 20.52 -18.28 -8.45
N ASN A 85 20.56 -18.90 -7.27
CA ASN A 85 21.62 -18.74 -6.27
C ASN A 85 21.88 -17.27 -5.91
N PHE A 86 20.82 -16.47 -5.88
CA PHE A 86 20.89 -15.02 -5.75
C PHE A 86 21.46 -14.59 -4.40
N LYS A 87 22.38 -13.62 -4.41
CA LYS A 87 22.93 -12.96 -3.23
C LYS A 87 22.86 -11.45 -3.36
N PHE A 88 22.33 -10.79 -2.33
CA PHE A 88 22.09 -9.35 -2.32
C PHE A 88 23.36 -8.53 -2.50
N HIS A 89 24.46 -8.94 -1.86
CA HIS A 89 25.73 -8.21 -1.89
C HIS A 89 26.52 -8.37 -3.20
N GLU A 90 26.21 -9.39 -4.01
CA GLU A 90 26.84 -9.63 -5.31
C GLU A 90 26.08 -8.92 -6.44
N HIS A 91 24.94 -8.29 -6.13
CA HIS A 91 24.05 -7.67 -7.09
C HIS A 91 23.94 -6.16 -6.88
N ASN A 92 23.80 -5.39 -7.97
CA ASN A 92 23.63 -3.95 -7.85
C ASN A 92 22.19 -3.60 -7.47
N LEU A 93 21.94 -3.43 -6.17
CA LEU A 93 20.61 -3.11 -5.64
C LEU A 93 20.10 -1.71 -6.07
N ASN A 94 20.97 -0.82 -6.55
CA ASN A 94 20.57 0.49 -7.06
C ASN A 94 19.81 0.42 -8.40
N ASN A 95 19.72 -0.77 -9.01
CA ASN A 95 18.88 -1.00 -10.18
C ASN A 95 17.39 -1.16 -9.83
N TYR A 96 17.03 -1.10 -8.55
CA TYR A 96 15.67 -1.33 -8.08
C TYR A 96 15.18 -0.16 -7.23
N ASP A 97 13.87 0.05 -7.29
CA ASP A 97 13.14 0.97 -6.43
C ASP A 97 12.71 0.28 -5.13
N GLN A 98 12.44 -1.03 -5.21
CA GLN A 98 11.92 -1.80 -4.10
C GLN A 98 12.34 -3.28 -4.14
N ILE A 99 12.41 -3.88 -2.95
CA ILE A 99 12.71 -5.30 -2.73
C ILE A 99 11.53 -5.97 -2.01
N TRP A 100 11.08 -7.10 -2.52
CA TRP A 100 10.03 -7.94 -1.94
C TRP A 100 10.65 -9.25 -1.47
N LEU A 101 10.47 -9.56 -0.19
CA LEU A 101 11.05 -10.73 0.47
C LEU A 101 9.93 -11.69 0.86
N LEU A 102 9.83 -12.81 0.14
CA LEU A 102 8.87 -13.89 0.38
C LEU A 102 9.64 -15.18 0.65
N GLY A 103 10.17 -15.31 1.86
CA GLY A 103 10.96 -16.46 2.27
C GLY A 103 10.13 -17.51 3.00
N TYR A 104 10.53 -18.77 2.85
CA TYR A 104 10.01 -19.89 3.60
C TYR A 104 10.98 -20.29 4.72
N ASP A 105 12.29 -20.32 4.44
CA ASP A 105 13.28 -20.87 5.38
C ASP A 105 13.39 -20.09 6.69
N THR A 106 13.88 -20.78 7.73
CA THR A 106 14.16 -20.21 9.04
C THR A 106 15.66 -20.01 9.21
N GLY A 107 16.07 -18.89 9.81
CA GLY A 107 17.48 -18.62 10.04
C GLY A 107 17.81 -17.14 10.08
N VAL A 108 19.07 -16.85 9.76
CA VAL A 108 19.61 -15.49 9.79
C VAL A 108 20.38 -15.24 8.50
N LEU A 109 19.94 -14.24 7.73
CA LEU A 109 20.62 -13.81 6.52
C LEU A 109 22.10 -13.45 6.83
N PRO A 110 23.09 -13.78 5.99
CA PRO A 110 24.47 -13.38 6.24
C PRO A 110 24.65 -11.86 6.39
N VAL A 111 25.53 -11.44 7.31
CA VAL A 111 25.65 -10.03 7.72
C VAL A 111 25.99 -9.07 6.58
N HIS A 112 26.78 -9.47 5.60
CA HIS A 112 27.12 -8.64 4.43
C HIS A 112 25.92 -8.45 3.49
N GLU A 113 24.98 -9.40 3.45
CA GLU A 113 23.74 -9.26 2.70
C GLU A 113 22.73 -8.38 3.44
N GLN A 114 22.66 -8.53 4.77
CA GLN A 114 21.91 -7.60 5.62
C GLN A 114 22.42 -6.16 5.42
N ALA A 115 23.74 -5.96 5.34
CA ALA A 115 24.36 -4.66 5.11
C ALA A 115 23.98 -4.06 3.74
N ALA A 116 23.96 -4.88 2.69
CA ALA A 116 23.52 -4.44 1.35
C ALA A 116 22.07 -3.95 1.36
N ILE A 117 21.16 -4.70 1.98
CA ILE A 117 19.75 -4.28 2.09
C ILE A 117 19.60 -3.06 3.00
N ALA A 118 20.34 -3.00 4.12
CA ALA A 118 20.33 -1.85 5.02
C ALA A 118 20.77 -0.56 4.28
N ALA A 119 21.82 -0.66 3.46
CA ALA A 119 22.30 0.45 2.64
C ALA A 119 21.26 0.87 1.58
N PHE A 120 20.60 -0.10 0.93
CA PHE A 120 19.50 0.14 0.00
C PHE A 120 18.34 0.89 0.66
N MET A 121 17.88 0.44 1.84
CA MET A 121 16.81 1.10 2.59
C MET A 121 17.21 2.51 3.03
N ASN A 122 18.46 2.72 3.46
CA ASN A 122 18.94 4.06 3.85
C ASN A 122 19.07 5.03 2.68
N GLN A 123 19.17 4.52 1.44
CA GLN A 123 19.19 5.33 0.22
C GLN A 123 17.77 5.63 -0.31
N GLY A 124 16.72 5.21 0.38
CA GLY A 124 15.33 5.47 0.01
C GLY A 124 14.60 4.30 -0.64
N GLY A 125 15.26 3.16 -0.83
CA GLY A 125 14.67 1.95 -1.41
C GLY A 125 13.61 1.32 -0.51
N GLY A 126 12.44 0.98 -1.07
CA GLY A 126 11.32 0.40 -0.32
C GLY A 126 11.47 -1.11 -0.09
N VAL A 127 11.00 -1.62 1.05
CA VAL A 127 11.03 -3.07 1.34
C VAL A 127 9.65 -3.58 1.71
N PHE A 128 9.20 -4.62 1.02
CA PHE A 128 8.12 -5.49 1.46
C PHE A 128 8.72 -6.78 2.04
N ALA A 129 8.26 -7.22 3.21
CA ALA A 129 8.70 -8.48 3.79
C ALA A 129 7.55 -9.22 4.46
N THR A 130 7.51 -10.53 4.26
CA THR A 130 6.55 -11.41 4.92
C THR A 130 7.24 -12.68 5.40
N GLY A 131 6.56 -13.43 6.25
CA GLY A 131 6.97 -14.71 6.79
C GLY A 131 5.71 -15.49 7.15
N ASP A 132 5.81 -16.52 7.99
CA ASP A 132 4.62 -17.17 8.57
C ASP A 132 4.84 -17.63 10.02
N HIS A 133 3.99 -18.47 10.60
CA HIS A 133 4.21 -19.09 11.92
C HIS A 133 5.61 -19.74 12.05
N GLU A 134 5.98 -20.09 13.27
CA GLU A 134 7.22 -20.86 13.58
C GLU A 134 8.55 -20.26 13.07
N GLY A 135 8.52 -19.01 12.61
CA GLY A 135 9.69 -18.25 12.19
C GLY A 135 9.99 -18.40 10.71
N LEU A 136 9.07 -18.99 9.94
CA LEU A 136 9.16 -19.10 8.49
C LEU A 136 9.40 -17.72 7.87
N GLY A 137 10.33 -17.66 6.92
CA GLY A 137 10.81 -16.46 6.25
C GLY A 137 11.86 -15.64 7.02
N SER A 138 12.21 -16.04 8.26
CA SER A 138 13.23 -15.33 9.05
C SER A 138 14.63 -15.36 8.40
N ALA A 139 14.94 -16.39 7.62
CA ALA A 139 16.21 -16.50 6.90
C ALA A 139 16.44 -15.36 5.90
N LEU A 140 15.36 -14.84 5.29
CA LEU A 140 15.40 -13.72 4.35
C LEU A 140 15.21 -12.36 5.04
N ALA A 141 14.30 -12.28 6.03
CA ALA A 141 13.80 -11.00 6.53
C ALA A 141 14.05 -10.73 8.02
N GLY A 142 14.17 -11.76 8.85
CA GLY A 142 14.04 -11.66 10.31
C GLY A 142 15.14 -10.88 11.02
N ALA A 143 16.29 -10.69 10.37
CA ALA A 143 17.41 -9.90 10.91
C ALA A 143 17.51 -8.48 10.32
N LEU A 144 16.68 -8.15 9.34
CA LEU A 144 16.82 -6.89 8.60
C LEU A 144 16.37 -5.67 9.41
N PRO A 145 17.02 -4.52 9.22
CA PRO A 145 16.62 -3.28 9.86
C PRO A 145 15.19 -2.89 9.51
N ARG A 146 14.47 -2.32 10.49
CA ARG A 146 13.06 -1.90 10.45
C ARG A 146 12.08 -3.07 10.33
N VAL A 147 12.42 -4.12 9.57
CA VAL A 147 11.62 -5.33 9.35
C VAL A 147 11.62 -6.22 10.60
N ARG A 148 12.80 -6.46 11.20
CA ARG A 148 12.96 -7.38 12.33
C ARG A 148 12.12 -7.04 13.56
N SER A 149 11.75 -5.77 13.72
CA SER A 149 11.01 -5.26 14.88
C SER A 149 9.54 -4.97 14.58
N MET A 150 9.11 -5.11 13.32
CA MET A 150 7.71 -4.92 12.90
C MET A 150 6.93 -6.23 12.83
N ARG A 151 7.55 -7.39 13.06
CA ARG A 151 6.91 -8.71 13.04
C ARG A 151 7.56 -9.64 14.07
N HIS A 152 6.78 -10.57 14.63
CA HIS A 152 7.33 -11.64 15.46
C HIS A 152 8.11 -12.65 14.61
N TRP A 153 9.45 -12.60 14.67
CA TRP A 153 10.33 -13.58 13.99
C TRP A 153 10.92 -14.63 14.95
N GLN A 154 11.23 -14.24 16.18
CA GLN A 154 11.94 -15.10 17.17
C GLN A 154 11.01 -15.88 18.09
N SER A 155 9.82 -15.36 18.36
CA SER A 155 8.76 -16.05 19.10
C SER A 155 7.42 -15.84 18.39
N PRO A 156 7.31 -16.34 17.15
CA PRO A 156 6.07 -16.27 16.38
C PRO A 156 4.99 -17.18 16.96
N PRO A 157 3.72 -16.99 16.55
CA PRO A 157 2.68 -17.96 16.82
C PRO A 157 3.10 -19.39 16.41
N PRO A 158 2.71 -20.41 17.18
CA PRO A 158 2.94 -21.81 16.82
C PRO A 158 1.97 -22.27 15.73
N ALA A 159 2.27 -23.39 15.04
CA ALA A 159 1.28 -24.06 14.18
C ALA A 159 0.13 -24.66 15.01
N LEU A 160 0.41 -25.17 16.20
CA LEU A 160 -0.55 -25.96 16.99
C LEU A 160 -0.83 -25.33 18.36
N GLY A 161 -1.97 -25.71 18.95
CA GLY A 161 -2.35 -25.33 20.30
C GLY A 161 -3.07 -24.00 20.41
N LEU A 162 -3.30 -23.53 21.64
CA LEU A 162 -4.22 -22.43 21.94
C LEU A 162 -3.80 -21.07 21.36
N ASP A 163 -2.49 -20.86 21.15
CA ASP A 163 -1.92 -19.56 20.78
C ASP A 163 -1.70 -19.40 19.26
N ARG A 164 -2.00 -20.43 18.47
CA ARG A 164 -1.95 -20.38 17.01
C ARG A 164 -2.95 -19.36 16.46
N VAL A 165 -2.67 -18.83 15.27
CA VAL A 165 -3.45 -17.76 14.65
C VAL A 165 -4.13 -18.29 13.40
N ASP A 166 -5.38 -18.72 13.52
CA ASP A 166 -6.14 -19.27 12.37
C ASP A 166 -7.27 -18.35 11.97
N THR A 167 -7.10 -17.69 10.83
CA THR A 167 -8.12 -16.78 10.28
C THR A 167 -9.12 -17.49 9.37
N THR A 168 -8.87 -18.77 9.06
CA THR A 168 -9.69 -19.61 8.20
C THR A 168 -11.16 -19.63 8.61
N ARG A 169 -12.01 -19.45 7.61
CA ARG A 169 -13.44 -19.28 7.75
C ARG A 169 -14.18 -20.58 7.45
N PRO A 170 -15.34 -20.77 8.10
CA PRO A 170 -16.18 -21.91 7.79
C PRO A 170 -16.78 -21.78 6.39
N ASP A 171 -16.95 -22.92 5.74
CA ASP A 171 -17.70 -23.04 4.49
C ASP A 171 -19.22 -22.78 4.70
N ALA A 172 -19.98 -22.86 3.60
CA ALA A 172 -21.43 -22.63 3.61
C ALA A 172 -22.22 -23.60 4.54
N ASN A 173 -21.61 -24.70 4.97
CA ASN A 173 -22.19 -25.68 5.89
C ASN A 173 -21.66 -25.55 7.33
N ASP A 174 -20.98 -24.43 7.66
CA ASP A 174 -20.35 -24.15 8.95
C ASP A 174 -19.18 -25.09 9.30
N VAL A 175 -18.56 -25.71 8.29
CA VAL A 175 -17.41 -26.61 8.45
C VAL A 175 -16.11 -25.83 8.25
N VAL A 176 -15.17 -25.98 9.19
CA VAL A 176 -13.78 -25.47 9.06
C VAL A 176 -12.85 -26.68 8.95
N VAL A 177 -12.08 -26.72 7.87
CA VAL A 177 -10.97 -27.65 7.65
C VAL A 177 -9.77 -26.89 7.08
N PHE A 178 -8.58 -27.48 7.16
CA PHE A 178 -7.35 -26.84 6.70
C PHE A 178 -7.43 -26.38 5.23
N GLU A 179 -8.15 -27.12 4.40
CA GLU A 179 -8.26 -26.89 2.96
C GLU A 179 -9.17 -25.70 2.60
N ASN A 180 -9.94 -25.16 3.56
CA ASN A 180 -10.75 -23.96 3.33
C ASN A 180 -9.93 -22.74 2.93
N GLN A 181 -8.64 -22.70 3.25
CA GLN A 181 -7.74 -21.62 2.83
C GLN A 181 -7.65 -21.44 1.29
N SER A 182 -8.06 -22.45 0.53
CA SER A 182 -8.04 -22.48 -0.94
C SER A 182 -9.43 -22.22 -1.54
N ASP A 183 -10.43 -21.80 -0.75
CA ASP A 183 -11.77 -21.46 -1.25
C ASP A 183 -11.93 -19.95 -1.57
N ASP A 184 -13.17 -19.47 -1.73
CA ASP A 184 -13.48 -18.07 -2.05
C ASP A 184 -14.09 -17.28 -0.89
N ILE A 185 -13.97 -17.77 0.33
CA ILE A 185 -14.48 -17.16 1.56
C ILE A 185 -13.32 -16.43 2.25
N PRO A 186 -13.30 -15.08 2.25
CA PRO A 186 -12.20 -14.34 2.83
C PRO A 186 -12.33 -14.21 4.35
N GLN A 187 -11.21 -13.91 5.01
CA GLN A 187 -11.28 -13.26 6.31
C GLN A 187 -11.64 -11.78 6.16
N VAL A 188 -12.38 -11.27 7.15
CA VAL A 188 -12.66 -9.83 7.27
C VAL A 188 -11.66 -9.17 8.20
N LEU A 189 -11.02 -8.12 7.71
CA LEU A 189 -10.04 -7.32 8.43
C LEU A 189 -10.71 -6.21 9.26
N ARG A 190 -10.22 -6.02 10.48
CA ARG A 190 -10.39 -4.75 11.20
C ARG A 190 -9.30 -3.81 10.72
N LEU A 191 -9.66 -2.59 10.32
CA LEU A 191 -8.70 -1.63 9.77
C LEU A 191 -8.42 -0.51 10.76
N LYS A 192 -7.19 0.02 10.72
CA LYS A 192 -6.92 1.33 11.31
C LYS A 192 -7.56 2.36 10.39
N MET A 193 -8.55 3.07 10.94
CA MET A 193 -9.27 4.12 10.25
C MET A 193 -8.83 5.46 10.80
N TYR A 194 -8.69 6.43 9.92
CA TYR A 194 -8.08 7.69 10.28
C TYR A 194 -9.04 8.80 9.89
N GLU A 195 -9.32 9.68 10.85
CA GLU A 195 -10.39 10.67 10.78
C GLU A 195 -9.86 12.06 10.43
N TRP A 196 -10.52 12.71 9.48
CA TRP A 196 -10.45 14.14 9.26
C TRP A 196 -11.78 14.79 9.64
N SER A 197 -11.75 15.81 10.49
CA SER A 197 -12.97 16.52 10.91
C SER A 197 -12.79 18.04 10.99
N ARG A 198 -13.67 18.77 10.29
CA ARG A 198 -13.78 20.24 10.37
C ARG A 198 -14.62 20.71 11.58
N ARG A 199 -15.58 19.88 12.03
CA ARG A 199 -16.54 20.13 13.13
C ARG A 199 -17.14 18.79 13.59
N ARG A 200 -17.68 18.73 14.81
CA ARG A 200 -18.37 17.56 15.41
C ARG A 200 -19.33 16.78 14.47
N TRP A 201 -19.91 17.43 13.46
CA TRP A 201 -20.93 16.88 12.56
C TRP A 201 -20.43 16.49 11.15
N PHE A 202 -19.19 16.82 10.78
CA PHE A 202 -18.62 16.47 9.48
C PHE A 202 -17.30 15.74 9.70
N ARG A 203 -17.30 14.44 9.38
CA ARG A 203 -16.16 13.54 9.53
C ARG A 203 -15.94 12.82 8.22
N GLU A 204 -14.72 12.88 7.70
CA GLU A 204 -14.25 12.03 6.61
C GLU A 204 -13.30 11.01 7.23
N VAL A 205 -13.48 9.74 6.90
CA VAL A 205 -12.67 8.67 7.47
C VAL A 205 -12.07 7.88 6.33
N TYR A 206 -10.79 7.59 6.43
CA TYR A 206 -10.04 6.93 5.38
C TYR A 206 -9.30 5.69 5.95
N PRO A 207 -9.08 4.62 5.15
CA PRO A 207 -8.16 3.50 5.46
C PRO A 207 -6.73 3.75 4.94
N HIS A 208 -5.69 3.22 5.62
CA HIS A 208 -4.29 3.46 5.21
C HIS A 208 -4.11 3.28 3.69
N PRO A 209 -3.25 4.04 2.98
CA PRO A 209 -3.18 4.00 1.51
C PRO A 209 -3.01 2.61 0.90
N LEU A 210 -2.40 1.67 1.65
CA LEU A 210 -2.33 0.26 1.29
C LEU A 210 -3.72 -0.39 1.08
N LEU A 211 -4.73 0.01 1.83
CA LEU A 211 -6.06 -0.59 1.94
C LEU A 211 -7.15 0.21 1.20
N CYS A 212 -6.74 0.96 0.18
CA CYS A 212 -7.60 1.86 -0.56
C CYS A 212 -7.74 1.41 -2.02
N SER A 213 -8.97 1.37 -2.54
CA SER A 213 -9.27 0.89 -3.89
C SER A 213 -10.20 1.89 -4.60
N PRO A 214 -10.21 1.93 -5.96
CA PRO A 214 -11.21 2.70 -6.70
C PRO A 214 -12.65 2.27 -6.37
N SER A 215 -12.84 1.02 -5.95
CA SER A 215 -14.14 0.44 -5.54
C SER A 215 -14.45 0.63 -4.06
N GLY A 216 -13.57 1.28 -3.28
CA GLY A 216 -13.76 1.56 -1.87
C GLY A 216 -12.64 1.02 -0.98
N VAL A 217 -12.96 0.71 0.26
CA VAL A 217 -12.01 0.24 1.26
C VAL A 217 -11.77 -1.27 1.08
N ILE A 218 -10.51 -1.69 1.08
CA ILE A 218 -10.12 -3.11 1.04
C ILE A 218 -10.25 -3.67 2.46
N LYS A 219 -11.16 -4.61 2.67
CA LYS A 219 -11.48 -5.16 4.02
C LYS A 219 -11.41 -6.68 4.09
N GLU A 220 -11.12 -7.33 2.98
CA GLU A 220 -11.23 -8.78 2.82
C GLU A 220 -9.92 -9.29 2.24
N PHE A 221 -9.30 -10.25 2.92
CA PHE A 221 -8.06 -10.92 2.52
C PHE A 221 -8.27 -12.43 2.46
N PRO A 222 -7.37 -13.16 1.78
CA PRO A 222 -7.31 -14.61 1.94
C PRO A 222 -7.23 -14.96 3.42
N ASP A 223 -7.84 -16.07 3.79
CA ASP A 223 -7.69 -16.63 5.12
C ASP A 223 -6.67 -17.77 5.10
N HIS A 224 -6.13 -18.08 6.27
CA HIS A 224 -5.15 -19.15 6.43
C HIS A 224 -5.09 -19.59 7.91
N MET A 225 -4.72 -20.85 8.16
CA MET A 225 -4.35 -21.30 9.51
C MET A 225 -2.97 -20.73 9.86
N HIS A 226 -2.47 -20.89 11.08
CA HIS A 226 -1.04 -20.69 11.38
C HIS A 226 -0.40 -19.38 10.86
N GLU A 227 -1.09 -18.25 10.92
CA GLU A 227 -0.50 -17.00 10.52
C GLU A 227 0.58 -16.53 11.51
N GLY A 228 1.51 -15.71 11.01
CA GLY A 228 2.37 -14.91 11.87
C GLY A 228 1.65 -13.72 12.55
N GLU A 229 2.44 -12.85 13.17
CA GLU A 229 1.92 -11.65 13.83
C GLU A 229 2.81 -10.43 13.58
N VAL A 230 2.18 -9.34 13.10
CA VAL A 230 2.79 -8.02 12.95
C VAL A 230 2.68 -7.23 14.25
N LEU A 231 3.72 -6.46 14.55
CA LEU A 231 3.87 -5.69 15.77
C LEU A 231 4.14 -4.20 15.53
N VAL A 232 3.81 -3.42 16.55
CA VAL A 232 4.34 -2.08 16.73
C VAL A 232 5.58 -2.17 17.62
N PRO A 233 6.77 -1.72 17.16
CA PRO A 233 7.98 -1.77 17.98
C PRO A 233 7.89 -0.83 19.17
N THR A 234 8.39 -1.26 20.32
CA THR A 234 8.41 -0.45 21.55
C THR A 234 9.64 0.46 21.66
N MET A 235 10.74 0.11 20.97
CA MET A 235 11.99 0.88 20.96
C MET A 235 12.25 1.51 19.60
N LEU A 236 12.08 2.83 19.50
CA LEU A 236 12.27 3.57 18.25
C LEU A 236 13.70 4.10 18.07
N ASP A 237 14.49 4.19 19.13
CA ASP A 237 15.85 4.74 19.13
C ASP A 237 16.95 3.67 19.11
N ALA A 238 16.57 2.41 18.85
CA ALA A 238 17.51 1.32 18.67
C ALA A 238 18.54 1.64 17.59
N LYS A 239 19.79 1.29 17.87
CA LYS A 239 20.91 1.37 16.93
C LYS A 239 21.37 -0.03 16.58
N MET A 240 21.76 -0.21 15.33
CA MET A 240 22.28 -1.47 14.85
C MET A 240 23.63 -1.24 14.16
N SER A 241 24.51 -2.23 14.31
CA SER A 241 25.77 -2.32 13.58
C SER A 241 25.77 -3.61 12.79
N VAL A 242 25.79 -3.52 11.47
CA VAL A 242 25.80 -4.67 10.56
C VAL A 242 26.97 -4.50 9.59
N ASP A 243 27.90 -5.45 9.63
CA ASP A 243 29.11 -5.45 8.78
C ASP A 243 29.88 -4.11 8.81
N GLY A 244 29.99 -3.50 9.99
CA GLY A 244 30.66 -2.21 10.19
C GLY A 244 29.81 -0.97 9.81
N LEU A 245 28.65 -1.14 9.19
CA LEU A 245 27.68 -0.07 8.97
C LEU A 245 26.86 0.16 10.23
N ASN A 246 26.83 1.41 10.70
CA ASN A 246 26.01 1.82 11.83
C ASN A 246 24.79 2.57 11.33
N PHE A 247 23.62 2.22 11.84
CA PHE A 247 22.38 2.91 11.50
C PHE A 247 21.41 2.92 12.67
N GLU A 248 20.53 3.92 12.63
CA GLU A 248 19.38 3.98 13.51
C GLU A 248 18.24 3.18 12.89
N GLU A 249 17.58 2.35 13.70
CA GLU A 249 16.45 1.54 13.25
C GLU A 249 15.39 2.45 12.61
N TYR A 250 14.96 3.49 13.32
CA TYR A 250 13.98 4.46 12.85
C TYR A 250 14.55 5.87 12.98
N PRO A 251 15.26 6.42 11.97
CA PRO A 251 15.96 7.72 12.07
C PRO A 251 15.03 8.89 12.41
N LYS A 252 15.63 9.99 12.89
CA LYS A 252 14.90 11.24 13.15
C LYS A 252 14.67 12.01 11.85
N ASP A 253 13.53 12.68 11.76
CA ASP A 253 13.25 13.68 10.75
C ASP A 253 14.06 14.97 10.96
N LYS A 254 13.93 15.92 10.03
CA LYS A 254 14.59 17.24 10.09
C LYS A 254 14.24 18.07 11.33
N ASN A 255 13.14 17.74 12.01
CA ASN A 255 12.67 18.41 13.23
C ASN A 255 13.09 17.65 14.50
N GLY A 256 13.81 16.52 14.36
CA GLY A 256 14.28 15.71 15.48
C GLY A 256 13.27 14.66 15.97
N ASN A 257 12.13 14.48 15.29
CA ASN A 257 11.09 13.52 15.66
C ASN A 257 11.33 12.15 14.99
N ARG A 258 10.95 11.05 15.66
CA ARG A 258 10.96 9.72 15.03
C ARG A 258 9.54 9.36 14.57
N THR A 259 9.44 8.76 13.39
CA THR A 259 8.18 8.16 12.92
C THR A 259 8.09 6.74 13.47
N SER A 260 7.03 6.42 14.21
CA SER A 260 6.76 5.05 14.63
C SER A 260 6.17 4.24 13.47
N PRO A 261 6.54 2.97 13.29
CA PRO A 261 5.72 2.03 12.54
C PRO A 261 4.35 1.86 13.19
N GLU A 262 3.40 1.36 12.41
CA GLU A 262 2.03 1.10 12.85
C GLU A 262 1.47 -0.20 12.25
N VAL A 263 0.54 -0.83 12.96
CA VAL A 263 -0.33 -1.86 12.40
C VAL A 263 -1.54 -1.17 11.76
N VAL A 264 -1.82 -1.48 10.50
CA VAL A 264 -2.87 -0.83 9.71
C VAL A 264 -4.07 -1.73 9.44
N ALA A 265 -3.92 -3.05 9.66
CA ALA A 265 -5.01 -4.02 9.63
C ALA A 265 -4.74 -5.18 10.59
N TRP A 266 -5.83 -5.74 11.12
CA TRP A 266 -5.85 -6.91 11.98
C TRP A 266 -6.78 -7.98 11.40
N GLY A 267 -6.32 -9.23 11.41
CA GLY A 267 -7.08 -10.44 11.11
C GLY A 267 -7.68 -11.02 12.38
N TRP A 268 -8.71 -11.86 12.23
CA TRP A 268 -9.43 -12.45 13.37
C TRP A 268 -9.26 -13.95 13.41
N THR A 269 -8.64 -14.44 14.49
CA THR A 269 -8.60 -15.86 14.79
C THR A 269 -9.97 -16.35 15.23
N THR A 270 -10.50 -17.36 14.55
CA THR A 270 -11.91 -17.77 14.72
C THR A 270 -12.21 -18.48 16.04
N GLY A 271 -11.17 -19.01 16.70
CA GLY A 271 -11.31 -19.80 17.92
C GLY A 271 -11.97 -21.16 17.68
N ARG A 272 -11.78 -21.72 16.49
CA ARG A 272 -12.31 -23.00 16.06
C ARG A 272 -11.17 -24.01 15.88
N ALA A 273 -11.53 -25.28 15.82
CA ALA A 273 -10.64 -26.32 15.33
C ALA A 273 -10.60 -26.26 13.79
N ASP A 274 -9.51 -26.74 13.24
CA ASP A 274 -9.09 -26.65 11.84
C ASP A 274 -8.42 -27.97 11.43
N PRO A 275 -9.11 -29.12 11.58
CA PRO A 275 -8.53 -30.40 11.22
C PRO A 275 -8.23 -30.43 9.71
N GLU A 276 -7.12 -31.08 9.36
CA GLU A 276 -6.79 -31.40 7.98
C GLU A 276 -7.68 -32.55 7.48
N VAL A 277 -8.12 -32.48 6.21
CA VAL A 277 -8.75 -33.61 5.51
C VAL A 277 -7.93 -34.21 4.37
N MET A 278 -6.73 -33.68 4.08
CA MET A 278 -5.79 -34.18 3.06
C MET A 278 -4.79 -35.27 3.49
N HIS A 279 -5.01 -35.95 4.62
CA HIS A 279 -4.33 -37.19 5.02
C HIS A 279 -2.80 -37.10 5.26
N GLY A 280 -2.33 -36.08 5.98
CA GLY A 280 -0.97 -35.93 6.47
C GLY A 280 -0.04 -35.08 5.62
N ILE A 281 -0.58 -34.31 4.66
CA ILE A 281 0.17 -33.29 3.92
C ILE A 281 0.25 -32.01 4.75
N HIS A 282 -0.82 -31.68 5.47
CA HIS A 282 -0.90 -30.48 6.26
C HIS A 282 -0.88 -30.76 7.77
N THR A 283 -0.57 -29.72 8.54
CA THR A 283 -0.53 -29.80 10.00
C THR A 283 -1.79 -29.19 10.60
N GLY A 284 -2.96 -29.80 10.43
CA GLY A 284 -4.20 -29.28 11.06
C GLY A 284 -4.26 -29.55 12.58
N ASP A 285 -5.10 -28.80 13.30
CA ASP A 285 -5.35 -29.01 14.73
C ASP A 285 -6.83 -29.34 15.01
N SER A 286 -7.05 -30.37 15.83
CA SER A 286 -8.40 -30.79 16.24
C SER A 286 -8.90 -30.05 17.48
N GLY A 287 -8.02 -29.34 18.20
CA GLY A 287 -8.38 -28.46 19.31
C GLY A 287 -8.72 -27.06 18.83
N ALA A 288 -9.56 -26.33 19.56
CA ALA A 288 -9.87 -24.93 19.24
C ALA A 288 -8.73 -23.98 19.63
N SER A 289 -8.42 -23.00 18.77
CA SER A 289 -7.53 -21.88 19.09
C SER A 289 -8.20 -20.84 20.01
N THR A 290 -7.43 -19.90 20.54
CA THR A 290 -7.97 -18.76 21.30
C THR A 290 -8.41 -17.65 20.35
N PRO A 291 -9.70 -17.25 20.33
CA PRO A 291 -10.14 -16.17 19.46
C PRO A 291 -9.50 -14.83 19.84
N ARG A 292 -8.83 -14.18 18.89
CA ARG A 292 -8.16 -12.88 19.08
C ARG A 292 -8.00 -12.12 17.76
N TRP A 293 -7.82 -10.80 17.89
CA TRP A 293 -7.34 -9.98 16.78
C TRP A 293 -5.81 -9.99 16.77
N THR A 294 -5.23 -10.24 15.60
CA THR A 294 -3.78 -10.32 15.41
C THR A 294 -3.36 -9.33 14.32
N GLY A 295 -2.23 -8.66 14.49
CA GLY A 295 -1.74 -7.71 13.48
C GLY A 295 -1.39 -8.42 12.18
N THR A 296 -2.02 -8.00 11.07
CA THR A 296 -1.85 -8.61 9.74
C THR A 296 -0.94 -7.78 8.85
N ILE A 297 -1.06 -6.45 8.90
CA ILE A 297 -0.30 -5.54 8.03
C ILE A 297 0.38 -4.47 8.87
N GLY A 298 1.70 -4.32 8.69
CA GLY A 298 2.51 -3.30 9.32
C GLY A 298 3.10 -2.35 8.30
N ALA A 299 3.15 -1.06 8.62
CA ALA A 299 3.69 -0.03 7.75
C ALA A 299 4.62 0.92 8.53
N TYR A 300 5.72 1.31 7.89
CA TYR A 300 6.63 2.36 8.36
C TYR A 300 6.92 3.37 7.25
N ASP A 301 6.50 4.62 7.46
CA ASP A 301 6.78 5.72 6.53
C ASP A 301 8.18 6.33 6.76
N GLY A 302 9.20 5.63 6.24
CA GLY A 302 10.59 6.07 6.32
C GLY A 302 10.89 7.38 5.59
N HIS A 303 10.09 7.77 4.60
CA HIS A 303 10.33 8.98 3.80
C HIS A 303 10.30 10.25 4.66
N ARG A 304 9.54 10.23 5.76
CA ARG A 304 9.52 11.32 6.74
C ARG A 304 10.89 11.61 7.34
N SER A 305 11.76 10.61 7.36
CA SER A 305 13.13 10.68 7.89
C SER A 305 14.19 10.50 6.79
N GLY A 306 13.80 10.62 5.52
CA GLY A 306 14.71 10.52 4.37
C GLY A 306 15.22 9.11 4.06
N VAL A 307 14.56 8.06 4.56
CA VAL A 307 14.89 6.66 4.27
C VAL A 307 13.72 5.93 3.61
N GLY A 308 13.93 4.72 3.12
CA GLY A 308 12.93 3.92 2.44
C GLY A 308 11.78 3.49 3.35
N ARG A 309 10.61 3.32 2.74
CA ARG A 309 9.40 2.80 3.42
C ARG A 309 9.46 1.29 3.60
N VAL A 310 8.75 0.78 4.60
CA VAL A 310 8.67 -0.66 4.88
C VAL A 310 7.23 -1.10 5.07
N VAL A 311 6.85 -2.18 4.38
CA VAL A 311 5.62 -2.94 4.65
C VAL A 311 6.01 -4.31 5.15
N VAL A 312 5.38 -4.76 6.23
CA VAL A 312 5.44 -6.16 6.64
C VAL A 312 4.06 -6.80 6.67
N HIS A 313 4.01 -8.11 6.50
CA HIS A 313 2.76 -8.88 6.50
C HIS A 313 2.86 -10.09 7.45
N SER A 314 1.74 -10.54 8.02
CA SER A 314 1.67 -11.67 8.96
C SER A 314 2.07 -12.99 8.31
N THR A 315 1.45 -13.31 7.18
CA THR A 315 1.64 -14.55 6.43
C THR A 315 2.00 -14.31 4.96
N TRP A 316 2.79 -15.20 4.35
CA TRP A 316 3.00 -15.24 2.90
C TRP A 316 1.85 -15.91 2.15
N HIS A 317 0.99 -16.66 2.83
CA HIS A 317 -0.17 -17.34 2.21
C HIS A 317 -1.12 -16.34 1.52
N HIS A 318 -1.20 -15.09 2.00
CA HIS A 318 -2.01 -14.05 1.34
C HIS A 318 -1.48 -13.61 -0.04
N PHE A 319 -0.33 -14.13 -0.47
CA PHE A 319 0.37 -13.78 -1.69
C PHE A 319 0.60 -14.97 -2.63
N PHE A 320 0.31 -16.19 -2.17
CA PHE A 320 0.55 -17.41 -2.94
C PHE A 320 -0.69 -17.87 -3.67
N ASP A 321 -0.47 -18.49 -4.81
CA ASP A 321 -1.49 -18.90 -5.77
C ASP A 321 -2.51 -19.86 -5.12
N ILE A 322 -2.07 -20.76 -4.22
CA ILE A 322 -2.95 -21.68 -3.48
C ILE A 322 -4.12 -20.97 -2.78
N ASN A 323 -3.86 -19.85 -2.10
CA ASN A 323 -4.90 -19.08 -1.39
C ASN A 323 -5.61 -18.05 -2.28
N LEU A 324 -5.07 -17.75 -3.47
CA LEU A 324 -5.61 -16.72 -4.35
C LEU A 324 -6.48 -17.31 -5.45
N ILE A 325 -5.93 -18.29 -6.16
CA ILE A 325 -6.51 -18.90 -7.37
C ILE A 325 -6.73 -20.41 -7.22
N GLY A 326 -6.46 -20.95 -6.03
CA GLY A 326 -6.73 -22.34 -5.68
C GLY A 326 -5.52 -23.25 -5.78
N ASP A 327 -5.66 -24.43 -5.19
CA ASP A 327 -4.64 -25.46 -5.14
C ASP A 327 -4.81 -26.54 -6.23
N ASN A 328 -3.87 -27.48 -6.25
CA ASN A 328 -3.95 -28.63 -7.13
C ASN A 328 -4.73 -29.83 -6.53
N ALA A 329 -5.61 -29.62 -5.53
CA ALA A 329 -6.25 -30.68 -4.75
C ALA A 329 -6.95 -31.75 -5.60
N ALA A 330 -7.68 -31.31 -6.63
CA ALA A 330 -8.45 -32.20 -7.50
C ALA A 330 -7.59 -33.21 -8.29
N ASN A 331 -6.28 -32.94 -8.42
CA ASN A 331 -5.34 -33.80 -9.13
C ASN A 331 -4.56 -34.73 -8.19
N ARG A 332 -4.77 -34.65 -6.87
CA ARG A 332 -4.03 -35.45 -5.89
C ARG A 332 -4.54 -36.90 -5.87
N PRO A 333 -3.64 -37.91 -5.98
CA PRO A 333 -4.05 -39.31 -5.95
C PRO A 333 -4.77 -39.68 -4.65
N GLY A 334 -5.97 -40.26 -4.77
CA GLY A 334 -6.73 -40.74 -3.61
C GLY A 334 -7.53 -39.66 -2.87
N PHE A 335 -7.42 -38.39 -3.27
CA PHE A 335 -8.25 -37.34 -2.72
C PHE A 335 -9.65 -37.37 -3.32
N ASN A 336 -10.67 -37.53 -2.47
CA ASN A 336 -12.07 -37.64 -2.89
C ASN A 336 -12.98 -36.90 -1.91
N ASP A 337 -12.78 -35.59 -1.80
CA ASP A 337 -13.70 -34.69 -1.11
C ASP A 337 -14.57 -33.95 -2.14
N PRO A 338 -15.90 -33.88 -1.98
CA PRO A 338 -16.78 -33.16 -2.90
C PRO A 338 -16.44 -31.65 -3.02
N ARG A 339 -15.73 -31.07 -2.05
CA ARG A 339 -15.30 -29.66 -2.04
C ARG A 339 -14.03 -29.40 -2.84
N ALA A 340 -13.30 -30.43 -3.30
CA ALA A 340 -12.06 -30.30 -4.07
C ALA A 340 -12.17 -29.36 -5.28
N SER A 341 -13.33 -29.36 -5.95
CA SER A 341 -13.59 -28.50 -7.11
C SER A 341 -13.71 -27.00 -6.80
N LEU A 342 -13.98 -26.65 -5.53
CA LEU A 342 -13.96 -25.28 -5.02
C LEU A 342 -12.53 -24.89 -4.66
N TRP A 343 -11.81 -25.77 -3.94
CA TRP A 343 -10.43 -25.54 -3.53
C TRP A 343 -9.47 -25.35 -4.70
N SER A 344 -9.72 -26.02 -5.82
CA SER A 344 -8.93 -25.86 -7.04
C SER A 344 -9.18 -24.55 -7.81
N LYS A 345 -9.93 -23.61 -7.23
CA LYS A 345 -10.31 -22.36 -7.89
C LYS A 345 -10.05 -21.13 -7.03
N GLY A 346 -9.93 -21.26 -5.71
CA GLY A 346 -9.78 -20.13 -4.80
C GLY A 346 -10.85 -19.08 -5.06
N PHE A 347 -10.45 -17.80 -5.01
CA PHE A 347 -11.32 -16.67 -5.30
C PHE A 347 -11.86 -16.63 -6.73
N THR A 348 -11.37 -17.45 -7.67
CA THR A 348 -11.95 -17.51 -9.02
C THR A 348 -13.26 -18.29 -9.08
N ALA A 349 -13.62 -19.02 -8.01
CA ALA A 349 -14.77 -19.92 -7.96
C ALA A 349 -16.12 -19.22 -8.15
N SER A 350 -16.27 -17.96 -7.69
CA SER A 350 -17.53 -17.21 -7.79
C SER A 350 -17.33 -15.76 -8.23
N ALA A 351 -18.44 -15.12 -8.63
CA ALA A 351 -18.45 -13.68 -8.92
C ALA A 351 -18.16 -12.81 -7.69
N ASN A 352 -18.42 -13.30 -6.47
CA ASN A 352 -18.02 -12.59 -5.27
C ASN A 352 -16.52 -12.72 -5.03
N GLY A 353 -16.00 -13.94 -5.13
CA GLY A 353 -14.57 -14.20 -5.01
C GLY A 353 -13.75 -13.36 -5.99
N GLN A 354 -14.16 -13.28 -7.26
CA GLN A 354 -13.44 -12.48 -8.26
C GLN A 354 -13.44 -10.97 -7.93
N ARG A 355 -14.48 -10.45 -7.26
CA ARG A 355 -14.48 -9.06 -6.77
C ARG A 355 -13.48 -8.87 -5.63
N ILE A 356 -13.39 -9.84 -4.73
CA ILE A 356 -12.43 -9.83 -3.61
C ILE A 356 -11.00 -9.95 -4.14
N LEU A 357 -10.75 -10.88 -5.07
CA LEU A 357 -9.45 -11.01 -5.74
C LEU A 357 -9.03 -9.70 -6.41
N SER A 358 -9.94 -8.99 -7.07
CA SER A 358 -9.64 -7.67 -7.62
C SER A 358 -9.26 -6.62 -6.57
N GLN A 359 -9.80 -6.72 -5.34
CA GLN A 359 -9.37 -5.85 -4.23
C GLN A 359 -8.00 -6.26 -3.68
N ILE A 360 -7.71 -7.56 -3.61
CA ILE A 360 -6.41 -8.10 -3.22
C ILE A 360 -5.33 -7.71 -4.25
N ASP A 361 -5.64 -7.81 -5.55
CA ASP A 361 -4.76 -7.33 -6.62
C ASP A 361 -4.47 -5.84 -6.46
N GLN A 362 -5.49 -5.05 -6.10
CA GLN A 362 -5.29 -3.63 -5.82
C GLN A 362 -4.41 -3.40 -4.59
N TYR A 363 -4.52 -4.23 -3.55
CA TYR A 363 -3.60 -4.18 -2.40
C TYR A 363 -2.15 -4.42 -2.83
N PHE A 364 -1.88 -5.40 -3.68
CA PHE A 364 -0.52 -5.64 -4.21
C PHE A 364 0.01 -4.42 -4.97
N LYS A 365 -0.82 -3.83 -5.83
CA LYS A 365 -0.48 -2.58 -6.55
C LYS A 365 -0.25 -1.42 -5.60
N ASN A 366 -1.01 -1.33 -4.51
CA ASN A 366 -0.84 -0.29 -3.51
C ASN A 366 0.48 -0.41 -2.77
N ILE A 367 0.94 -1.64 -2.45
CA ILE A 367 2.28 -1.85 -1.87
C ILE A 367 3.34 -1.30 -2.83
N VAL A 368 3.27 -1.64 -4.12
CA VAL A 368 4.22 -1.16 -5.14
C VAL A 368 4.29 0.37 -5.18
N HIS A 369 3.14 1.02 -5.26
CA HIS A 369 3.10 2.49 -5.27
C HIS A 369 3.59 3.07 -3.95
N TRP A 370 3.16 2.53 -2.81
CA TRP A 370 3.47 3.07 -1.50
C TRP A 370 4.96 2.96 -1.15
N LEU A 371 5.62 1.86 -1.55
CA LEU A 371 7.05 1.62 -1.36
C LEU A 371 7.97 2.37 -2.33
N SER A 372 7.44 2.85 -3.46
CA SER A 372 8.23 3.60 -4.45
C SER A 372 9.01 4.76 -3.78
N PRO A 373 10.30 4.97 -4.11
CA PRO A 373 11.09 6.06 -3.55
C PRO A 373 10.46 7.44 -3.79
N GLY A 374 10.78 8.42 -2.93
CA GLY A 374 10.23 9.78 -3.04
C GLY A 374 10.36 10.40 -4.44
N VAL A 375 11.51 10.23 -5.09
CA VAL A 375 11.74 10.69 -6.47
C VAL A 375 10.83 9.96 -7.47
N GLY A 376 10.73 8.63 -7.39
CA GLY A 376 9.86 7.84 -8.25
C GLY A 376 8.38 8.26 -8.12
N ARG A 377 7.93 8.53 -6.89
CA ARG A 377 6.56 9.01 -6.64
C ARG A 377 6.32 10.42 -7.20
N PHE A 378 7.32 11.29 -7.14
CA PHE A 378 7.24 12.60 -7.80
C PHE A 378 7.10 12.47 -9.33
N LEU A 379 7.85 11.54 -9.95
CA LEU A 379 7.73 11.23 -11.37
C LEU A 379 6.36 10.63 -11.72
N GLN A 380 5.82 9.74 -10.89
CA GLN A 380 4.47 9.18 -11.04
C GLN A 380 3.40 10.28 -11.05
N PHE A 381 3.52 11.30 -10.19
CA PHE A 381 2.62 12.45 -10.22
C PHE A 381 2.70 13.23 -11.54
N ASN A 382 3.92 13.50 -12.02
CA ASN A 382 4.08 14.22 -13.30
C ASN A 382 3.53 13.41 -14.48
N ALA A 383 3.74 12.08 -14.48
CA ALA A 383 3.15 11.18 -15.46
C ALA A 383 1.61 11.16 -15.39
N LEU A 384 1.03 11.18 -14.19
CA LEU A 384 -0.42 11.32 -14.00
C LEU A 384 -0.93 12.62 -14.62
N VAL A 385 -0.29 13.75 -14.30
CA VAL A 385 -0.69 15.06 -14.82
C VAL A 385 -0.60 15.08 -16.35
N ALA A 386 0.50 14.57 -16.92
CA ALA A 386 0.67 14.47 -18.36
C ALA A 386 -0.43 13.59 -19.00
N ASN A 387 -0.68 12.39 -18.47
CA ASN A 387 -1.74 11.50 -18.94
C ASN A 387 -3.14 12.15 -18.89
N LEU A 388 -3.45 12.85 -17.79
CA LEU A 388 -4.73 13.53 -17.64
C LEU A 388 -4.86 14.70 -18.61
N ALA A 389 -3.81 15.50 -18.79
CA ALA A 389 -3.78 16.55 -19.81
C ALA A 389 -4.06 15.99 -21.21
N MET A 390 -3.55 14.80 -21.51
CA MET A 390 -3.78 14.13 -22.80
C MET A 390 -5.20 13.56 -22.98
N SER A 391 -5.97 13.41 -21.90
CA SER A 391 -7.37 12.98 -21.99
C SER A 391 -8.22 14.05 -22.68
N HIS A 392 -8.93 13.66 -23.74
CA HIS A 392 -9.83 14.54 -24.51
C HIS A 392 -10.76 15.37 -23.60
N HIS A 393 -11.33 14.72 -22.59
CA HIS A 393 -12.30 15.35 -21.69
C HIS A 393 -11.67 16.41 -20.78
N VAL A 394 -10.51 16.13 -20.21
CA VAL A 394 -9.80 17.09 -19.35
C VAL A 394 -9.27 18.25 -20.20
N ARG A 395 -8.79 17.94 -21.41
CA ARG A 395 -8.31 18.92 -22.39
C ARG A 395 -9.40 19.92 -22.78
N GLU A 396 -10.62 19.47 -23.05
CA GLU A 396 -11.75 20.36 -23.38
C GLU A 396 -12.02 21.37 -22.25
N VAL A 397 -11.96 20.90 -21.00
CA VAL A 397 -12.11 21.79 -19.83
C VAL A 397 -10.95 22.78 -19.73
N LEU A 398 -9.71 22.35 -19.98
CA LEU A 398 -8.53 23.23 -19.99
C LEU A 398 -8.60 24.28 -21.10
N GLU A 399 -8.98 23.90 -22.32
CA GLU A 399 -9.07 24.77 -23.49
C GLU A 399 -10.22 25.79 -23.39
N SER A 400 -11.27 25.48 -22.61
CA SER A 400 -12.38 26.42 -22.38
C SER A 400 -11.95 27.73 -21.70
N GLY A 401 -10.79 27.74 -21.02
CA GLY A 401 -10.25 28.90 -20.31
C GLY A 401 -11.08 29.40 -19.12
N ASN A 402 -12.23 28.79 -18.84
CA ASN A 402 -13.24 29.30 -17.90
C ASN A 402 -13.28 28.53 -16.56
N GLY A 403 -12.30 27.68 -16.28
CA GLY A 403 -12.24 26.86 -15.07
C GLY A 403 -11.31 27.43 -13.99
N SER A 404 -11.80 27.54 -12.75
CA SER A 404 -10.90 27.69 -11.59
C SER A 404 -10.08 26.41 -11.39
N PRO A 405 -8.86 26.48 -10.82
CA PRO A 405 -8.05 25.29 -10.53
C PRO A 405 -8.83 24.22 -9.76
N SER A 406 -9.64 24.60 -8.77
CA SER A 406 -10.47 23.65 -8.01
C SER A 406 -11.52 22.94 -8.87
N LEU A 407 -12.12 23.62 -9.85
CA LEU A 407 -13.11 23.01 -10.75
C LEU A 407 -12.44 22.06 -11.75
N ILE A 408 -11.34 22.48 -12.36
CA ILE A 408 -10.54 21.66 -13.29
C ILE A 408 -10.07 20.39 -12.57
N GLY A 409 -9.53 20.58 -11.37
CA GLY A 409 -9.06 19.49 -10.54
C GLY A 409 -10.16 18.55 -10.08
N ALA A 410 -11.34 19.04 -9.72
CA ALA A 410 -12.48 18.20 -9.38
C ALA A 410 -12.95 17.35 -10.57
N TYR A 411 -12.92 17.89 -11.78
CA TYR A 411 -13.23 17.14 -12.99
C TYR A 411 -12.15 16.09 -13.30
N ALA A 412 -10.88 16.50 -13.30
CA ALA A 412 -9.75 15.61 -13.57
C ALA A 412 -9.62 14.49 -12.53
N TRP A 413 -10.01 14.74 -11.28
CA TRP A 413 -10.04 13.75 -10.21
C TRP A 413 -10.85 12.51 -10.58
N GLU A 414 -12.02 12.67 -11.19
CA GLU A 414 -12.86 11.53 -11.60
C GLU A 414 -12.21 10.63 -12.66
N TYR A 415 -11.32 11.20 -13.48
CA TYR A 415 -10.49 10.43 -14.42
C TYR A 415 -9.28 9.82 -13.72
N ALA A 416 -8.66 10.55 -12.81
CA ALA A 416 -7.51 10.09 -12.04
C ALA A 416 -7.84 8.85 -11.19
N LEU A 417 -9.08 8.76 -10.67
CA LEU A 417 -9.57 7.61 -9.91
C LEU A 417 -9.61 6.29 -10.69
N ARG A 418 -9.53 6.34 -12.02
CA ARG A 418 -9.43 5.14 -12.87
C ARG A 418 -8.00 4.59 -12.96
N ILE A 419 -7.02 5.41 -12.57
CA ILE A 419 -5.59 5.09 -12.63
C ILE A 419 -5.10 4.75 -11.22
N TYR A 420 -5.45 5.58 -10.23
CA TYR A 420 -5.00 5.43 -8.85
C TYR A 420 -6.17 5.49 -7.86
N PRO A 421 -6.13 4.70 -6.77
CA PRO A 421 -7.05 4.88 -5.66
C PRO A 421 -6.99 6.29 -5.06
N PRO A 422 -8.09 6.77 -4.43
CA PRO A 422 -8.14 8.10 -3.82
C PRO A 422 -6.96 8.39 -2.87
N CYS A 423 -6.58 7.41 -2.05
CA CYS A 423 -5.53 7.57 -1.06
C CYS A 423 -4.15 7.69 -1.70
N THR A 424 -3.88 6.92 -2.77
CA THR A 424 -2.65 7.03 -3.55
C THR A 424 -2.55 8.39 -4.24
N LEU A 425 -3.64 8.91 -4.79
CA LEU A 425 -3.67 10.25 -5.38
C LEU A 425 -3.32 11.34 -4.36
N ILE A 426 -3.93 11.30 -3.17
CA ILE A 426 -3.63 12.24 -2.08
C ILE A 426 -2.14 12.16 -1.71
N GLU A 427 -1.59 10.96 -1.59
CA GLU A 427 -0.18 10.75 -1.26
C GLU A 427 0.77 11.25 -2.36
N LEU A 428 0.43 11.09 -3.65
CA LEU A 428 1.22 11.62 -4.76
C LEU A 428 1.25 13.15 -4.75
N ILE A 429 0.10 13.78 -4.47
CA ILE A 429 0.00 15.24 -4.38
C ILE A 429 0.78 15.78 -3.17
N ASN A 430 0.73 15.09 -2.03
CA ASN A 430 1.45 15.47 -0.82
C ASN A 430 2.98 15.56 -1.05
N ILE A 431 3.53 14.69 -1.89
CA ILE A 431 4.96 14.70 -2.25
C ILE A 431 5.37 15.93 -3.04
N VAL A 432 4.47 16.49 -3.84
CA VAL A 432 4.77 17.60 -4.75
C VAL A 432 4.74 18.94 -4.03
N ILE A 433 3.85 19.09 -3.05
CA ILE A 433 3.64 20.33 -2.30
C ILE A 433 3.72 20.15 -0.78
N PRO A 434 4.81 19.57 -0.25
CA PRO A 434 4.95 19.28 1.17
C PRO A 434 5.00 20.51 2.08
N GLU A 435 5.15 21.73 1.51
CA GLU A 435 5.29 22.99 2.26
C GLU A 435 3.96 23.60 2.68
N VAL A 436 2.91 23.42 1.88
CA VAL A 436 1.58 24.00 2.11
C VAL A 436 0.64 23.00 2.77
N ILE A 437 0.99 21.72 2.66
CA ILE A 437 0.31 20.62 3.32
C ILE A 437 1.15 20.28 4.57
N PRO A 438 0.84 20.83 5.76
CA PRO A 438 1.62 20.48 6.94
C PRO A 438 1.54 18.97 7.17
N LEU A 439 2.72 18.34 7.30
CA LEU A 439 2.81 16.97 7.82
C LEU A 439 2.09 16.92 9.17
N PRO A 440 1.03 16.12 9.37
CA PRO A 440 0.46 15.13 8.47
C PRO A 440 -1.00 15.43 8.09
N TRP A 441 -1.24 15.60 6.79
CA TRP A 441 -2.56 15.89 6.24
C TRP A 441 -3.21 14.71 5.53
N GLY A 442 -2.49 13.59 5.41
CA GLY A 442 -3.15 12.30 5.42
C GLY A 442 -3.56 12.02 6.86
N PRO A 443 -4.75 11.46 7.12
CA PRO A 443 -5.14 11.14 8.48
C PRO A 443 -4.16 10.11 9.12
N TRP A 444 -3.25 9.53 8.31
CA TRP A 444 -2.16 8.59 8.60
C TRP A 444 -0.96 9.09 9.38
N GLY A 445 -0.68 10.40 9.41
CA GLY A 445 0.68 10.82 9.79
C GLY A 445 0.86 11.30 11.24
N ASP A 446 -0.17 11.26 12.07
CA ASP A 446 0.01 11.28 13.52
C ASP A 446 -0.25 9.88 14.06
N PRO A 447 0.77 9.16 14.57
CA PRO A 447 0.55 7.90 15.25
C PRO A 447 -0.15 8.20 16.59
N SER A 448 -1.48 8.33 16.59
CA SER A 448 -2.20 8.09 17.84
C SER A 448 -1.93 6.63 18.24
N PRO A 449 -1.35 6.37 19.42
CA PRO A 449 -1.09 5.03 19.88
C PRO A 449 -2.41 4.44 20.39
N GLY A 450 -3.17 3.80 19.52
CA GLY A 450 -4.40 3.13 19.95
C GLY A 450 -5.12 2.39 18.83
N PRO A 451 -5.65 1.18 19.10
CA PRO A 451 -6.53 0.48 18.16
C PRO A 451 -7.94 1.09 18.04
N ASP A 452 -8.30 2.09 18.85
CA ASP A 452 -9.53 2.88 18.72
C ASP A 452 -9.25 4.31 19.15
N PRO A 453 -9.66 5.35 18.40
CA PRO A 453 -9.70 6.69 18.97
C PRO A 453 -10.73 6.69 20.09
N GLY A 454 -10.25 6.86 21.33
CA GLY A 454 -11.15 7.09 22.45
C GLY A 454 -12.01 8.34 22.18
N PRO A 455 -13.20 8.46 22.77
CA PRO A 455 -13.99 9.69 22.69
C PRO A 455 -13.25 10.95 23.21
N ASP A 456 -12.10 10.75 23.87
CA ASP A 456 -11.23 11.77 24.46
C ASP A 456 -9.89 11.95 23.72
N ASP A 457 -9.64 11.22 22.62
CA ASP A 457 -8.48 11.47 21.77
C ASP A 457 -8.63 12.88 21.19
N ALA A 458 -7.63 13.74 21.46
CA ALA A 458 -7.67 15.13 21.04
C ALA A 458 -7.91 15.18 19.52
N PRO A 459 -8.98 15.86 19.05
CA PRO A 459 -9.24 15.95 17.62
C PRO A 459 -8.01 16.58 16.95
N MET A 460 -7.59 16.00 15.83
CA MET A 460 -6.53 16.56 14.99
C MET A 460 -6.77 18.07 14.79
N PRO A 461 -5.70 18.89 14.72
CA PRO A 461 -5.82 20.32 14.49
C PRO A 461 -6.77 20.61 13.31
N HIS A 462 -7.90 21.23 13.62
CA HIS A 462 -8.99 21.48 12.68
C HIS A 462 -8.52 22.36 11.53
N TRP A 463 -8.38 21.80 10.34
CA TRP A 463 -8.20 22.60 9.14
C TRP A 463 -9.54 22.82 8.45
N PRO A 464 -9.72 23.99 7.80
CA PRO A 464 -11.00 24.32 7.20
C PRO A 464 -11.32 23.55 5.91
N ILE A 465 -10.37 22.89 5.26
CA ILE A 465 -10.55 22.35 3.90
C ILE A 465 -10.32 20.84 3.88
N PRO A 466 -11.25 19.99 3.40
CA PRO A 466 -11.01 18.54 3.28
C PRO A 466 -9.76 18.19 2.46
N PRO A 467 -9.00 17.12 2.79
CA PRO A 467 -7.84 16.67 2.03
C PRO A 467 -8.14 16.48 0.54
N ARG A 468 -9.31 15.91 0.21
CA ARG A 468 -9.77 15.75 -1.18
C ARG A 468 -9.87 17.09 -1.92
N GLN A 469 -10.37 18.15 -1.28
CA GLN A 469 -10.53 19.45 -1.95
C GLN A 469 -9.19 20.14 -2.20
N LEU A 470 -8.23 19.99 -1.28
CA LEU A 470 -6.86 20.46 -1.51
C LEU A 470 -6.20 19.67 -2.64
N ALA A 471 -6.36 18.35 -2.63
CA ALA A 471 -5.83 17.47 -3.66
C ALA A 471 -6.38 17.83 -5.05
N GLN A 472 -7.70 18.08 -5.14
CA GLN A 472 -8.32 18.57 -6.37
C GLN A 472 -7.74 19.92 -6.79
N ALA A 473 -7.64 20.91 -5.90
CA ALA A 473 -7.05 22.20 -6.26
C ALA A 473 -5.60 22.09 -6.76
N ALA A 474 -4.78 21.27 -6.09
CA ALA A 474 -3.41 21.00 -6.50
C ALA A 474 -3.35 20.36 -7.89
N LEU A 475 -4.19 19.33 -8.14
CA LEU A 475 -4.26 18.64 -9.43
C LEU A 475 -4.68 19.59 -10.57
N GLY A 476 -5.67 20.45 -10.34
CA GLY A 476 -6.08 21.43 -11.34
C GLY A 476 -5.03 22.51 -11.59
N GLY A 477 -4.33 22.95 -10.54
CA GLY A 477 -3.17 23.84 -10.68
C GLY A 477 -2.05 23.20 -11.48
N ALA A 478 -1.70 21.95 -11.19
CA ALA A 478 -0.71 21.16 -11.92
C ALA A 478 -1.06 21.05 -13.41
N LEU A 479 -2.32 20.75 -13.74
CA LEU A 479 -2.80 20.66 -15.12
C LEU A 479 -2.74 22.01 -15.86
N LEU A 480 -3.04 23.12 -15.19
CA LEU A 480 -2.88 24.46 -15.75
C LEU A 480 -1.41 24.81 -15.97
N GLY A 481 -0.52 24.42 -15.06
CA GLY A 481 0.93 24.57 -15.23
C GLY A 481 1.43 23.76 -16.42
N PHE A 482 0.98 22.51 -16.54
CA PHE A 482 1.33 21.64 -17.66
C PHE A 482 0.82 22.17 -19.00
N SER A 483 -0.40 22.72 -19.06
CA SER A 483 -0.98 23.24 -20.31
C SER A 483 -0.26 24.48 -20.87
N GLN A 484 0.58 25.11 -20.05
CA GLN A 484 1.43 26.26 -20.41
C GLN A 484 2.83 25.86 -20.87
N ILE A 485 3.18 24.57 -20.82
CA ILE A 485 4.46 24.09 -21.35
C ILE A 485 4.47 24.29 -22.87
N GLU A 486 5.56 24.83 -23.40
CA GLU A 486 5.64 25.24 -24.82
C GLU A 486 6.27 24.17 -25.72
N SER A 487 7.02 23.20 -25.16
CA SER A 487 7.68 22.15 -25.93
C SER A 487 7.92 20.87 -25.11
N LEU A 488 8.14 19.73 -25.78
CA LEU A 488 8.55 18.49 -25.10
C LEU A 488 9.89 18.63 -24.37
N ASP A 489 10.83 19.41 -24.91
CA ASP A 489 12.15 19.63 -24.30
C ASP A 489 12.04 20.32 -22.93
N GLU A 490 11.03 21.17 -22.73
CA GLU A 490 10.73 21.79 -21.43
C GLU A 490 10.21 20.77 -20.41
N ILE A 491 9.53 19.70 -20.85
CA ILE A 491 9.10 18.60 -19.97
C ILE A 491 10.29 17.76 -19.49
N HIS A 492 11.29 17.57 -20.37
CA HIS A 492 12.50 16.81 -20.05
C HIS A 492 13.42 17.50 -19.04
N GLN A 493 13.36 18.82 -18.91
CA GLN A 493 14.17 19.57 -17.95
C GLN A 493 13.45 19.71 -16.61
N GLU A 494 14.21 19.85 -15.52
CA GLU A 494 13.68 20.12 -14.16
C GLU A 494 12.67 21.28 -14.13
N PHE A 495 12.77 22.22 -15.09
CA PHE A 495 11.85 23.35 -15.26
C PHE A 495 10.39 22.96 -15.49
N GLY A 496 10.09 21.92 -16.27
CA GLY A 496 8.71 21.49 -16.54
C GLY A 496 8.05 20.90 -15.29
N ALA A 497 8.77 20.04 -14.57
CA ALA A 497 8.30 19.45 -13.32
C ALA A 497 8.14 20.51 -12.22
N GLU A 498 9.08 21.46 -12.12
CA GLU A 498 8.98 22.56 -11.17
C GLU A 498 7.82 23.52 -11.51
N ARG A 499 7.54 23.77 -12.81
CA ARG A 499 6.35 24.54 -13.22
C ARG A 499 5.07 23.87 -12.77
N VAL A 500 4.92 22.57 -13.03
CA VAL A 500 3.76 21.77 -12.59
C VAL A 500 3.58 21.86 -11.09
N ARG A 501 4.67 21.67 -10.33
CA ARG A 501 4.69 21.81 -8.86
C ARG A 501 4.28 23.22 -8.40
N MET A 502 4.87 24.27 -8.96
CA MET A 502 4.60 25.65 -8.55
C MET A 502 3.17 26.08 -8.87
N SER A 503 2.60 25.63 -10.00
CA SER A 503 1.19 25.88 -10.32
C SER A 503 0.24 25.12 -9.40
N ALA A 504 0.59 23.89 -8.99
CA ALA A 504 -0.15 23.16 -7.96
C ALA A 504 -0.14 23.92 -6.61
N LEU A 505 1.03 24.40 -6.20
CA LEU A 505 1.23 25.16 -4.97
C LEU A 505 0.39 26.45 -4.94
N GLU A 506 0.43 27.22 -6.02
CA GLU A 506 -0.31 28.48 -6.13
C GLU A 506 -1.83 28.26 -6.14
N ALA A 507 -2.31 27.18 -6.77
CA ALA A 507 -3.72 26.83 -6.74
C ALA A 507 -4.21 26.49 -5.32
N VAL A 508 -3.42 25.73 -4.56
CA VAL A 508 -3.74 25.42 -3.16
C VAL A 508 -3.73 26.68 -2.30
N LYS A 509 -2.72 27.54 -2.46
CA LYS A 509 -2.64 28.82 -1.76
C LYS A 509 -3.85 29.72 -2.05
N THR A 510 -4.26 29.80 -3.32
CA THR A 510 -5.45 30.55 -3.75
C THR A 510 -6.72 30.03 -3.07
N LEU A 511 -6.88 28.71 -2.97
CA LEU A 511 -8.00 28.08 -2.26
C LEU A 511 -7.99 28.42 -0.77
N LEU A 512 -6.82 28.32 -0.11
CA LEU A 512 -6.65 28.65 1.31
C LEU A 512 -6.98 30.12 1.59
N ASP A 513 -6.48 31.04 0.78
CA ASP A 513 -6.77 32.47 0.90
C ASP A 513 -8.26 32.77 0.69
N GLY A 514 -8.90 32.04 -0.22
CA GLY A 514 -10.35 32.08 -0.44
C GLY A 514 -11.15 31.70 0.81
N GLU A 515 -10.79 30.58 1.44
CA GLU A 515 -11.43 30.13 2.69
C GLU A 515 -11.14 31.07 3.85
N HIS A 516 -9.92 31.59 3.98
CA HIS A 516 -9.58 32.58 5.00
C HIS A 516 -10.45 33.84 4.87
N ARG A 517 -10.63 34.36 3.65
CA ARG A 517 -11.54 35.49 3.37
C ARG A 517 -12.99 35.18 3.74
N ARG A 518 -13.49 33.97 3.40
CA ARG A 518 -14.85 33.53 3.75
C ARG A 518 -15.06 33.47 5.26
N LEU A 519 -14.12 32.88 6.00
CA LEU A 519 -14.17 32.81 7.47
C LEU A 519 -14.16 34.20 8.11
N LYS A 520 -13.30 35.11 7.63
CA LYS A 520 -13.24 36.49 8.12
C LYS A 520 -14.55 37.24 7.87
N SER A 521 -15.18 37.04 6.71
CA SER A 521 -16.48 37.61 6.37
C SER A 521 -17.60 37.05 7.26
N GLY A 522 -17.65 35.73 7.46
CA GLY A 522 -18.62 35.08 8.34
C GLY A 522 -18.48 35.53 9.80
N LEU A 523 -17.26 35.67 10.31
CA LEU A 523 -17.01 36.22 11.65
C LEU A 523 -17.49 37.67 11.78
N LYS A 524 -17.32 38.49 10.72
CA LYS A 524 -17.83 39.87 10.68
C LYS A 524 -19.35 39.89 10.73
N GLN A 525 -20.03 39.01 9.99
CA GLN A 525 -21.49 38.86 10.01
C GLN A 525 -21.99 38.40 11.38
N LEU A 526 -21.36 37.40 11.99
CA LEU A 526 -21.74 36.94 13.34
C LEU A 526 -21.57 38.04 14.41
N LYS A 527 -20.49 38.82 14.33
CA LYS A 527 -20.30 39.98 15.22
C LYS A 527 -21.38 41.04 15.01
N ALA A 528 -21.81 41.27 13.77
CA ALA A 528 -22.90 42.19 13.47
C ALA A 528 -24.24 41.69 14.02
N ILE A 529 -24.56 40.41 13.81
CA ILE A 529 -25.76 39.76 14.36
C ILE A 529 -25.78 39.82 15.88
N ARG A 530 -24.65 39.50 16.54
CA ARG A 530 -24.52 39.61 17.99
C ARG A 530 -24.78 41.03 18.48
N LYS A 531 -24.20 42.03 17.83
CA LYS A 531 -24.40 43.44 18.19
C LYS A 531 -25.86 43.88 18.00
N GLN A 532 -26.52 43.38 16.95
CA GLN A 532 -27.94 43.61 16.73
C GLN A 532 -28.78 42.98 17.84
N PHE A 533 -28.50 41.73 18.19
CA PHE A 533 -29.21 41.04 19.28
C PHE A 533 -29.00 41.73 20.64
N GLU A 534 -27.78 42.16 20.95
CA GLU A 534 -27.48 42.93 22.16
C GLU A 534 -28.24 44.28 22.18
N HIS A 535 -28.39 44.93 21.02
CA HIS A 535 -29.17 46.17 20.88
C HIS A 535 -30.67 45.93 21.07
N ASP A 536 -31.22 44.88 20.46
CA ASP A 536 -32.64 44.53 20.55
C ASP A 536 -33.02 44.13 21.98
N CYS A 537 -32.16 43.36 22.68
CA CYS A 537 -32.35 43.04 24.10
C CYS A 537 -32.26 44.26 25.03
N GLN A 538 -31.45 45.28 24.71
CA GLN A 538 -31.35 46.50 25.51
C GLN A 538 -32.52 47.46 25.32
N ASN A 539 -33.19 47.41 24.17
CA ASN A 539 -34.27 48.34 23.82
C ASN A 539 -35.68 47.78 24.03
N GLY A 540 -35.81 46.59 24.62
CA GLY A 540 -37.11 46.03 25.01
C GLY A 540 -38.06 45.78 23.85
N VAL A 541 -37.53 45.47 22.67
CA VAL A 541 -38.34 44.99 21.55
C VAL A 541 -38.58 43.50 21.81
N GLU A 542 -39.78 43.15 22.29
CA GLU A 542 -40.24 41.75 22.37
C GLU A 542 -40.32 41.09 20.99
#